data_AF-A0A0U2IQH9-F1
#
_entry.id   AF-A0A0U2IQH9-F1
#
_cell.length_a   1.000
_cell.length_b   1.000
_cell.length_c   1.000
_cell.angle_alpha   90.00
_cell.angle_beta   90.00
_cell.angle_gamma   90.00
#
_symmetry.space_group_name_H-M   'P 1'
#
loop_
_entity.id
_entity.type
_entity.pdbx_description
1 polymer ?
#
loop_
_entity_poly.entity_id
_entity_poly.type
_entity_poly.pdbx_seq_one_letter_code
_entity_poly.pdbx_strand_id
1 'polypeptide(L)'
;MRYPVTIAASLFGVALCLFNATGYDPHNFIFFMFSIPAWLVDLFIDVHRVSVVLMYILTVLSWALIGYIADVLINRERHRRRSES
;
A
#
# COMPACT_ATOMS: atom_id res chain seq x y z
N MET A 1 2.69 -2.86 21.01
CA MET A 1 3.46 -3.02 19.76
C MET A 1 3.37 -1.71 19.00
N ARG A 2 4.49 -1.05 18.71
CA ARG A 2 4.49 0.09 17.78
C ARG A 2 4.61 -0.53 16.39
N TYR A 3 3.73 -0.16 15.46
CA TYR A 3 3.75 -0.62 14.07
C TYR A 3 4.31 0.48 13.15
N PRO A 4 5.58 0.91 13.33
CA PRO A 4 6.11 2.06 12.61
C PRO A 4 6.13 1.82 11.11
N VAL A 5 6.38 0.59 10.65
CA VAL A 5 6.43 0.28 9.22
C VAL A 5 5.03 0.27 8.62
N THR A 6 4.05 -0.28 9.33
CA THR A 6 2.63 -0.23 8.94
C THR A 6 2.14 1.21 8.80
N ILE A 7 2.46 2.07 9.76
CA ILE A 7 2.07 3.48 9.75
C ILE A 7 2.73 4.20 8.56
N ALA A 8 4.05 4.01 8.38
CA ALA A 8 4.77 4.63 7.27
C ALA A 8 4.22 4.18 5.90
N ALA A 9 3.98 2.88 5.72
CA ALA A 9 3.41 2.34 4.48
C ALA A 9 1.98 2.81 4.24
N SER A 10 1.15 2.86 5.28
CA SER A 10 -0.22 3.39 5.17
C SER A 10 -0.23 4.87 4.79
N LEU A 11 0.64 5.67 5.40
CA LEU A 11 0.81 7.09 5.06
C LEU A 11 1.30 7.26 3.61
N PHE A 12 2.19 6.39 3.15
CA PHE A 12 2.64 6.38 1.76
C PHE A 12 1.48 6.08 0.79
N GLY A 13 0.67 5.06 1.06
CA GLY A 13 -0.52 4.74 0.27
C GLY A 13 -1.54 5.88 0.24
N VAL A 14 -1.78 6.53 1.40
CA VAL A 14 -2.67 7.70 1.49
C VAL A 14 -2.12 8.89 0.70
N ALA A 15 -0.81 9.15 0.80
CA ALA A 15 -0.16 10.21 0.04
C ALA A 15 -0.26 10.00 -1.47
N LEU A 16 -0.11 8.75 -1.94
CA LEU A 16 -0.34 8.41 -3.36
C LEU A 16 -1.77 8.69 -3.80
N CYS A 17 -2.77 8.30 -3.00
CA CYS A 17 -4.17 8.56 -3.31
C CYS A 17 -4.50 10.06 -3.34
N LEU A 18 -3.94 10.83 -2.39
CA LEU A 18 -4.07 12.29 -2.36
C LEU A 18 -3.40 12.94 -3.57
N PHE A 19 -2.19 12.53 -3.91
CA PHE A 19 -1.47 13.03 -5.08
C PHE A 19 -2.28 12.78 -6.35
N ASN A 20 -2.83 11.58 -6.52
CA ASN A 20 -3.69 11.26 -7.64
C ASN A 20 -4.98 12.10 -7.66
N ALA A 21 -5.61 12.29 -6.51
CA ALA A 21 -6.83 13.10 -6.38
C ALA A 21 -6.65 14.59 -6.70
N THR A 22 -5.42 15.13 -6.62
CA THR A 22 -5.15 16.53 -7.02
C THR A 22 -5.18 16.75 -8.54
N GLY A 23 -5.23 15.68 -9.35
CA GLY A 23 -5.23 15.81 -10.82
C GLY A 23 -3.87 16.23 -11.41
N TYR A 24 -2.81 16.29 -10.58
CA TYR A 24 -1.44 16.50 -11.04
C TYR A 24 -0.88 15.33 -11.86
N ASP A 25 -1.61 14.22 -11.90
CA ASP A 25 -1.29 13.02 -12.67
C ASP A 25 -2.36 12.80 -13.75
N PRO A 26 -2.24 13.42 -14.94
CA PRO A 26 -3.27 13.47 -15.97
C PRO A 26 -3.72 12.09 -16.48
N HIS A 27 -2.88 11.06 -16.26
CA HIS A 27 -3.12 9.69 -16.70
C HIS A 27 -3.04 8.68 -15.55
N ASN A 28 -3.04 9.14 -14.30
CA ASN A 28 -2.88 8.28 -13.13
C ASN A 28 -1.61 7.41 -13.17
N PHE A 29 -0.58 7.83 -13.91
CA PHE A 29 0.61 7.05 -14.20
C PHE A 29 1.37 6.66 -12.93
N ILE A 30 1.54 7.60 -12.00
CA ILE A 30 2.21 7.36 -10.71
C ILE A 30 1.34 6.43 -9.86
N PHE A 31 0.03 6.64 -9.86
CA PHE A 31 -0.88 5.77 -9.13
C PHE A 31 -0.84 4.34 -9.66
N PHE A 32 -0.85 4.13 -10.99
CA PHE A 32 -0.71 2.81 -11.61
C PHE A 32 0.64 2.17 -11.31
N MET A 33 1.74 2.94 -11.28
CA MET A 33 3.07 2.39 -11.00
C MET A 33 3.24 1.91 -9.56
N PHE A 34 2.56 2.51 -8.58
CA PHE A 34 2.75 2.17 -7.15
C PHE A 34 1.54 1.47 -6.49
N SER A 35 0.43 1.31 -7.22
CA SER A 35 -0.75 0.60 -6.75
C SER A 35 -0.73 -0.85 -7.23
N ILE A 36 -0.43 -1.79 -6.34
CA ILE A 36 -0.51 -3.24 -6.61
C ILE A 36 -1.91 -3.65 -7.11
N PRO A 37 -3.03 -3.17 -6.52
CA PRO A 37 -4.36 -3.41 -7.06
C PRO A 37 -4.53 -2.96 -8.50
N ALA A 38 -3.85 -1.87 -8.90
CA ALA A 38 -3.95 -1.33 -10.25
C ALA A 38 -3.25 -2.22 -11.28
N TRP A 39 -2.15 -2.88 -10.90
CA TRP A 39 -1.52 -3.90 -11.75
C TRP A 39 -2.46 -5.09 -11.99
N LEU A 40 -3.20 -5.51 -10.95
CA LEU A 40 -4.17 -6.61 -11.08
C LEU A 40 -5.37 -6.20 -11.94
N VAL A 41 -5.90 -5.01 -11.73
CA VAL A 41 -7.03 -4.51 -12.53
C VAL A 41 -6.60 -4.41 -13.99
N ASP A 42 -5.46 -3.79 -14.30
CA ASP A 42 -4.96 -3.66 -15.67
C ASP A 42 -4.78 -5.01 -16.39
N LEU A 43 -4.46 -6.08 -15.64
CA LEU A 43 -4.21 -7.41 -16.19
C LEU A 43 -5.49 -8.25 -16.38
N PHE A 44 -6.56 -7.98 -15.63
CA PHE A 44 -7.76 -8.85 -15.56
C PHE A 44 -9.09 -8.15 -15.88
N ILE A 45 -9.19 -6.82 -15.75
CA ILE A 45 -10.44 -6.07 -15.79
C ILE A 45 -10.23 -4.74 -16.52
N ASP A 46 -11.17 -4.36 -17.39
CA ASP A 46 -11.12 -3.05 -18.06
C ASP A 46 -11.20 -1.91 -17.03
N VAL A 47 -10.12 -1.13 -16.93
CA VAL A 47 -9.90 -0.14 -15.87
C VAL A 47 -10.96 0.97 -15.85
N HIS A 48 -11.62 1.20 -17.00
CA HIS A 48 -12.69 2.17 -17.16
C HIS A 48 -13.99 1.76 -16.46
N ARG A 49 -14.13 0.51 -16.03
CA ARG A 49 -15.32 0.01 -15.31
C ARG A 49 -15.13 -0.02 -13.79
N VAL A 50 -13.94 0.28 -13.29
CA VAL A 50 -13.62 0.16 -11.87
C VAL A 50 -13.70 1.53 -11.19
N SER A 51 -14.32 1.56 -10.00
CA SER A 51 -14.41 2.80 -9.22
C SER A 51 -13.03 3.24 -8.72
N VAL A 52 -12.68 4.50 -9.01
CA VAL A 52 -11.43 5.13 -8.55
C VAL A 52 -11.33 5.11 -7.02
N VAL A 53 -12.45 5.30 -6.31
CA VAL A 53 -12.49 5.24 -4.84
C VAL A 53 -12.16 3.85 -4.33
N LEU A 54 -12.66 2.81 -5.00
CA LEU A 54 -12.34 1.42 -4.67
C LEU A 54 -10.84 1.15 -4.88
N MET A 55 -10.25 1.70 -5.94
CA MET A 55 -8.81 1.62 -6.18
C MET A 55 -7.99 2.30 -5.09
N TYR A 56 -8.42 3.46 -4.60
CA TYR A 56 -7.74 4.14 -3.49
C TYR A 56 -7.77 3.31 -2.20
N ILE A 57 -8.94 2.79 -1.84
CA ILE A 57 -9.10 1.94 -0.65
C ILE A 57 -8.19 0.72 -0.76
N LEU A 58 -8.23 0.02 -1.90
CA LEU A 58 -7.38 -1.15 -2.11
C LEU A 58 -5.89 -0.79 -2.05
N THR A 59 -5.48 0.36 -2.58
CA THR A 59 -4.08 0.80 -2.56
C THR A 59 -3.60 1.03 -1.14
N VAL A 60 -4.38 1.75 -0.32
CA VAL A 60 -4.05 1.98 1.08
C VAL A 60 -3.99 0.65 1.84
N LEU A 61 -4.96 -0.25 1.61
CA LEU A 61 -4.99 -1.57 2.24
C LEU A 61 -3.80 -2.43 1.84
N SER A 62 -3.38 -2.44 0.57
CA SER A 62 -2.21 -3.19 0.11
C SER A 62 -0.93 -2.71 0.79
N TRP A 63 -0.71 -1.40 0.84
CA TRP A 63 0.46 -0.83 1.52
C TRP A 63 0.42 -1.06 3.04
N ALA A 64 -0.75 -0.90 3.67
CA ALA A 64 -0.93 -1.22 5.08
C ALA A 64 -0.63 -2.69 5.38
N LEU A 65 -1.11 -3.62 4.54
CA LEU A 65 -0.87 -5.05 4.70
C LEU A 65 0.61 -5.40 4.57
N ILE A 66 1.33 -4.82 3.60
CA ILE A 66 2.78 -5.00 3.44
C ILE A 66 3.52 -4.50 4.68
N GLY A 67 3.19 -3.30 5.16
CA GLY A 67 3.81 -2.74 6.36
C GLY A 67 3.51 -3.58 7.60
N TYR A 68 2.31 -4.14 7.72
CA TYR A 68 1.92 -5.05 8.79
C TYR A 68 2.72 -6.35 8.78
N ILE A 69 2.87 -6.98 7.61
CA ILE A 69 3.69 -8.19 7.46
C ILE A 69 5.14 -7.89 7.86
N ALA A 70 5.70 -6.76 7.43
CA ALA A 70 7.04 -6.34 7.80
C ALA A 70 7.20 -6.15 9.32
N ASP A 71 6.27 -5.44 9.97
CA ASP A 71 6.30 -5.26 11.42
C ASP A 71 6.20 -6.60 12.18
N VAL A 72 5.36 -7.54 11.71
CA VAL A 72 5.24 -8.88 12.29
C VAL A 72 6.55 -9.66 12.17
N LEU A 73 7.20 -9.63 11.01
CA LEU A 73 8.48 -10.31 10.78
C LEU A 73 9.60 -9.71 11.63
N ILE A 74 9.69 -8.38 11.71
CA ILE A 74 10.67 -7.67 12.54
C ILE A 74 10.48 -8.00 14.01
N ASN A 75 9.23 -8.01 14.50
CA ASN A 75 8.96 -8.32 15.89
C ASN A 75 9.29 -9.78 16.21
N ARG A 76 8.97 -10.71 15.29
CA ARG A 76 9.32 -12.13 15.42
C ARG A 76 10.84 -12.35 15.51
N GLU A 77 11.61 -11.65 14.69
CA GLU A 77 13.08 -11.71 14.72
C GLU A 77 13.65 -11.10 16.03
N ARG A 78 13.11 -9.98 16.50
CA ARG A 78 13.52 -9.38 17.80
C ARG A 78 13.28 -10.33 18.97
N HIS A 79 12.17 -11.05 18.98
CA HIS A 79 11.89 -12.03 20.04
C HIS A 79 12.87 -13.20 20.01
N ARG A 80 13.22 -13.70 18.81
CA ARG A 80 14.19 -14.79 18.65
C ARG A 80 15.60 -14.43 19.13
N ARG A 81 16.09 -13.23 18.79
CA ARG A 81 17.42 -12.77 19.25
C ARG A 81 17.51 -12.60 20.77
N ARG A 82 16.40 -12.29 21.42
CA ARG A 82 16.34 -12.08 22.87
C ARG A 82 16.32 -13.38 23.68
N SER A 83 15.97 -14.51 23.06
CA SER A 83 16.06 -15.83 23.68
C SER A 83 17.45 -16.48 23.54
N GLU A 84 18.32 -15.94 22.67
CA GLU A 84 19.68 -16.43 22.43
C GLU A 84 20.74 -15.71 23.31
N SER A 85 20.36 -14.66 24.07
CA SER A 85 21.21 -13.93 25.03
C SER A 85 20.88 -14.27 26.48
#